data_AF-A0A9D2RWP5-F1
#
_entry.id   AF-A0A9D2RWP5-F1
#
_cell.length_a   1.000
_cell.length_b   1.000
_cell.length_c   1.000
_cell.angle_alpha   90.00
_cell.angle_beta   90.00
_cell.angle_gamma   90.00
#
_symmetry.space_group_name_H-M   'P 1'
#
loop_
_entity.id
_entity.type
_entity.pdbx_description
1 polymer ?
#
loop_
_entity_poly.entity_id
_entity_poly.type
_entity_poly.pdbx_seq_one_letter_code
_entity_poly.pdbx_strand_id
1 'polypeptide(L)'
;MGFFFSYLKSRKRSIGIFFLFCIIFLIVFFLYHLPLGAVVYPAFVCAGLGGIFFACSYYKTYKKHVRLKELSKLPASVMEGFPRAVSIEEEDYQELIQRLREEQTRLKNDMTLRYTDWMDYYSAWAHQIKTPIASMRLTLQNEDSPLGRKVLEDLARIEQYVEMVMAFLRLDSDSTDYLIREYEIDDIVRQAVRKFSGQFINKKLRLVYEPLHRKITTDEKWLLFVIEQILSNAIKYTPEGGMVSIGMEEPCTLSIRDTGIGIAPEDLPRIFEKGYTGYNGRMDKKASGIGLYLCRRICRNLGHEISAASVLDQGTCIKLTFRSSPVE
;
A
#
# COMPACT_ATOMS: atom_id res chain seq x y z
N MET A 1 -26.36 -8.73 30.18
CA MET A 1 -27.29 -9.88 30.28
C MET A 1 -26.72 -11.17 29.69
N GLY A 2 -26.18 -11.20 28.45
CA GLY A 2 -25.76 -12.47 27.80
C GLY A 2 -24.67 -13.30 28.52
N PHE A 3 -23.62 -12.66 29.05
CA PHE A 3 -22.48 -13.39 29.68
C PHE A 3 -22.88 -14.20 30.91
N PHE A 4 -23.79 -13.67 31.74
CA PHE A 4 -24.30 -14.35 32.93
C PHE A 4 -25.04 -15.65 32.58
N PHE A 5 -25.91 -15.60 31.56
CA PHE A 5 -26.61 -16.80 31.07
C PHE A 5 -25.65 -17.82 30.45
N SER A 6 -24.64 -17.37 29.70
CA SER A 6 -23.61 -18.25 29.15
C SER A 6 -22.76 -18.91 30.24
N TYR A 7 -22.43 -18.17 31.30
CA TYR A 7 -21.72 -18.70 32.47
C TYR A 7 -22.55 -19.71 33.27
N LEU A 8 -23.84 -19.44 33.45
CA LEU A 8 -24.75 -20.37 34.09
C LEU A 8 -24.89 -21.67 33.27
N LYS A 9 -24.95 -21.54 31.94
CA LYS A 9 -25.00 -22.68 31.01
C LYS A 9 -23.72 -23.52 31.03
N SER A 10 -22.55 -22.91 31.21
CA SER A 10 -21.27 -23.66 31.31
C SER A 10 -21.16 -24.42 32.64
N ARG A 11 -21.76 -23.91 33.72
CA ARG A 11 -21.77 -24.53 35.06
C ARG A 11 -23.00 -25.42 35.35
N LYS A 12 -23.91 -25.61 34.39
CA LYS A 12 -25.18 -26.36 34.57
C LYS A 12 -25.00 -27.79 35.10
N ARG A 13 -23.90 -28.46 34.75
CA ARG A 13 -23.59 -29.82 35.23
C ARG A 13 -23.31 -29.83 36.73
N SER A 14 -22.49 -28.90 37.22
CA SER A 14 -22.20 -28.78 38.66
C SER A 14 -23.45 -28.41 39.46
N ILE A 15 -24.28 -27.52 38.93
CA ILE A 15 -25.56 -27.14 39.56
C ILE A 15 -26.52 -28.35 39.58
N GLY A 16 -26.61 -29.10 38.49
CA GLY A 16 -27.43 -30.32 38.42
C GLY A 16 -26.98 -31.41 39.39
N ILE A 17 -25.67 -31.60 39.57
CA ILE A 17 -25.11 -32.54 40.55
C ILE A 17 -25.47 -32.14 41.99
N PHE A 18 -25.43 -30.85 42.32
CA PHE A 18 -25.85 -30.37 43.64
C PHE A 18 -27.32 -30.71 43.94
N PHE A 19 -28.23 -30.41 43.01
CA PHE A 19 -29.64 -30.75 43.17
C PHE A 19 -29.88 -32.27 43.22
N LEU A 20 -29.14 -33.05 42.44
CA LEU A 20 -29.20 -34.52 42.49
C LEU A 20 -28.84 -35.03 43.89
N PHE A 21 -27.76 -34.53 44.51
CA PHE A 21 -27.41 -34.89 45.88
C PHE A 21 -28.49 -34.49 46.88
N CYS A 22 -29.03 -33.26 46.79
CA CYS A 22 -30.12 -32.82 47.66
C CYS A 22 -31.36 -33.72 47.57
N ILE A 23 -31.73 -34.15 46.34
CA ILE A 23 -32.86 -35.06 46.11
C ILE A 23 -32.59 -36.44 46.71
N ILE A 24 -31.38 -37.00 46.50
CA ILE A 24 -31.00 -38.30 47.07
C ILE A 24 -31.09 -38.26 48.60
N PHE A 25 -30.53 -37.22 49.25
CA PHE A 25 -30.61 -37.09 50.71
C PHE A 25 -32.05 -36.93 51.22
N LEU A 26 -32.89 -36.20 50.50
CA LEU A 26 -34.30 -36.02 50.85
C LEU A 26 -35.09 -37.33 50.76
N ILE A 27 -34.85 -38.14 49.70
CA ILE A 27 -35.46 -39.46 49.53
C ILE A 27 -35.00 -40.43 50.63
N VAL A 28 -33.70 -40.43 50.95
CA VAL A 28 -33.16 -41.30 52.03
C VAL A 28 -33.79 -40.94 53.37
N PHE A 29 -33.85 -39.66 53.74
CA PHE A 29 -34.44 -39.25 55.02
C PHE A 29 -35.95 -39.51 55.09
N PHE A 30 -36.65 -39.38 53.95
CA PHE A 30 -38.06 -39.74 53.85
C PHE A 30 -38.28 -41.25 54.08
N LEU A 31 -37.45 -42.10 53.47
CA LEU A 31 -37.56 -43.56 53.56
C LEU A 31 -37.25 -44.10 54.96
N TYR A 32 -36.39 -43.41 55.71
CA TYR A 32 -36.05 -43.72 57.11
C TYR A 32 -36.98 -43.06 58.15
N HIS A 33 -38.03 -42.35 57.72
CA HIS A 33 -38.93 -41.58 58.60
C HIS A 33 -38.21 -40.58 59.53
N LEU A 34 -37.08 -40.03 59.08
CA LEU A 34 -36.34 -39.01 59.82
C LEU A 34 -36.92 -37.60 59.53
N PRO A 35 -36.74 -36.63 60.44
CA PRO A 35 -37.21 -35.28 60.22
C PRO A 35 -36.53 -34.65 59.00
N LEU A 36 -37.31 -34.34 57.96
CA LEU A 36 -36.84 -33.73 56.72
C LEU A 36 -36.10 -32.39 56.94
N GLY A 37 -36.42 -31.69 58.03
CA GLY A 37 -35.72 -30.46 58.45
C GLY A 37 -34.21 -30.65 58.66
N ALA A 38 -33.76 -31.87 58.98
CA ALA A 38 -32.35 -32.19 59.15
C ALA A 38 -31.55 -32.15 57.82
N VAL A 39 -32.22 -32.24 56.67
CA VAL A 39 -31.60 -32.10 55.33
C VAL A 39 -31.64 -30.64 54.86
N VAL A 40 -32.70 -29.91 55.20
CA VAL A 40 -32.94 -28.53 54.74
C VAL A 40 -31.87 -27.57 55.27
N TYR A 41 -31.51 -27.66 56.55
CA TYR A 41 -30.53 -26.76 57.16
C TYR A 41 -29.12 -26.91 56.55
N PRO A 42 -28.53 -28.13 56.45
CA PRO A 42 -27.26 -28.32 55.75
C PRO A 42 -27.32 -27.92 54.27
N ALA A 43 -28.43 -28.19 53.57
CA ALA A 43 -28.60 -27.78 52.18
C ALA A 43 -28.56 -26.25 52.02
N PHE A 44 -29.17 -25.50 52.95
CA PHE A 44 -29.13 -24.04 52.95
C PHE A 44 -27.71 -23.50 53.20
N VAL A 45 -26.98 -24.08 54.15
CA VAL A 45 -25.57 -23.71 54.43
C VAL A 45 -24.67 -24.00 53.22
N CYS A 46 -24.81 -25.18 52.60
CA CYS A 46 -24.08 -25.55 51.38
C CYS A 46 -24.41 -24.63 50.20
N ALA A 47 -25.68 -24.22 50.06
CA ALA A 47 -26.09 -23.26 49.04
C ALA A 47 -25.46 -21.87 49.26
N GLY A 48 -25.37 -21.40 50.52
CA GLY A 48 -24.70 -20.15 50.87
C GLY A 48 -23.20 -20.17 50.54
N LEU A 49 -22.48 -21.21 50.96
CA LEU A 49 -21.05 -21.38 50.64
C LEU A 49 -20.81 -21.55 49.13
N GLY A 50 -21.66 -22.35 48.46
CA GLY A 50 -21.63 -22.52 47.01
C GLY A 50 -21.89 -21.21 46.26
N GLY A 51 -22.78 -20.36 46.77
CA GLY A 51 -23.06 -19.03 46.24
C GLY A 51 -21.84 -18.10 46.29
N ILE A 52 -21.10 -18.09 47.42
CA ILE A 52 -19.86 -17.31 47.56
C ILE A 52 -18.80 -17.81 46.57
N PHE A 53 -18.61 -19.13 46.45
CA PHE A 53 -17.68 -19.71 45.49
C PHE A 53 -18.07 -19.37 44.04
N PHE A 54 -19.36 -19.45 43.71
CA PHE A 54 -19.89 -19.10 42.40
C PHE A 54 -19.67 -17.63 42.07
N ALA A 55 -19.91 -16.72 43.02
CA ALA A 55 -19.69 -15.28 42.86
C ALA A 55 -18.20 -14.96 42.62
N CYS A 56 -17.30 -15.54 43.41
CA CYS A 56 -15.86 -15.40 43.23
C CYS A 56 -15.39 -15.92 41.86
N SER A 57 -15.86 -17.10 41.44
CA SER A 57 -15.53 -17.64 40.13
C SER A 57 -16.12 -16.80 39.00
N TYR A 58 -17.36 -16.32 39.15
CA TYR A 58 -18.00 -15.46 38.15
C TYR A 58 -17.20 -14.18 37.94
N TYR A 59 -16.78 -13.53 39.02
CA TYR A 59 -15.97 -12.31 38.94
C TYR A 59 -14.63 -12.53 38.21
N LYS A 60 -13.93 -13.62 38.52
CA LYS A 60 -12.67 -13.98 37.85
C LYS A 60 -12.88 -14.22 36.34
N THR A 61 -13.90 -15.01 35.96
CA THR A 61 -14.20 -15.30 34.55
C THR A 61 -14.66 -14.05 33.81
N TYR A 62 -15.45 -13.18 34.46
CA TYR A 62 -15.88 -11.91 33.88
C TYR A 62 -14.70 -10.98 33.58
N LYS A 63 -13.79 -10.78 34.55
CA LYS A 63 -12.58 -9.97 34.34
C LYS A 63 -11.71 -10.51 33.20
N LYS A 64 -11.58 -11.84 33.10
CA LYS A 64 -10.87 -12.50 32.00
C LYS A 64 -11.54 -12.26 30.65
N HIS A 65 -12.87 -12.39 30.58
CA HIS A 65 -13.63 -12.15 29.35
C HIS A 65 -13.48 -10.71 28.84
N VAL A 66 -13.57 -9.72 29.73
CA VAL A 66 -13.39 -8.30 29.36
C VAL A 66 -12.00 -8.09 28.76
N ARG A 67 -10.94 -8.61 29.42
CA ARG A 67 -9.58 -8.47 28.92
C ARG A 67 -9.35 -9.16 27.58
N LEU A 68 -9.91 -10.36 27.37
CA LEU A 68 -9.82 -11.04 26.07
C LEU A 68 -10.56 -10.28 24.96
N LYS A 69 -11.68 -9.63 25.29
CA LYS A 69 -12.44 -8.79 24.35
C LYS A 69 -11.74 -7.48 24.02
N GLU A 70 -10.93 -6.95 24.93
CA GLU A 70 -10.03 -5.83 24.66
C GLU A 70 -8.88 -6.27 23.75
N LEU A 71 -8.23 -7.39 24.08
CA LEU A 71 -7.16 -7.96 23.25
C LEU A 71 -7.65 -8.27 21.83
N SER A 72 -8.87 -8.78 21.65
CA SER A 72 -9.41 -9.11 20.33
C SER A 72 -9.60 -7.90 19.40
N LYS A 73 -9.54 -6.67 19.92
CA LYS A 73 -9.62 -5.44 19.12
C LYS A 73 -8.24 -4.97 18.64
N LEU A 74 -7.17 -5.51 19.20
CA LEU A 74 -5.80 -5.15 18.83
C LEU A 74 -5.35 -5.95 17.60
N PRO A 75 -4.48 -5.39 16.75
CA PRO A 75 -3.82 -6.18 15.72
C PRO A 75 -2.95 -7.27 16.36
N ALA A 76 -2.84 -8.43 15.70
CA ALA A 76 -2.13 -9.61 16.21
C ALA A 76 -0.67 -9.35 16.57
N SER A 77 -0.04 -8.33 15.99
CA SER A 77 1.33 -7.89 16.30
C SER A 77 1.46 -7.26 17.70
N VAL A 78 0.39 -6.71 18.28
CA VAL A 78 0.40 -5.96 19.55
C VAL A 78 -0.35 -6.71 20.67
N MET A 79 -0.98 -7.85 20.36
CA MET A 79 -1.63 -8.69 21.37
C MET A 79 -0.59 -9.34 22.29
N GLU A 80 -0.22 -8.65 23.37
CA GLU A 80 0.69 -9.15 24.40
C GLU A 80 -0.01 -9.36 25.75
N GLY A 81 0.48 -10.33 26.52
CA GLY A 81 0.03 -10.55 27.90
C GLY A 81 -1.37 -11.17 28.01
N PHE A 82 -1.53 -12.37 27.44
CA PHE A 82 -2.72 -13.20 27.69
C PHE A 82 -2.94 -13.37 29.21
N PRO A 83 -4.19 -13.30 29.70
CA PRO A 83 -4.48 -13.60 31.10
C PRO A 83 -4.06 -15.04 31.42
N ARG A 84 -3.50 -15.26 32.63
CA ARG A 84 -3.06 -16.59 33.08
C ARG A 84 -4.12 -17.67 32.81
N ALA A 85 -3.70 -18.79 32.22
CA ALA A 85 -4.52 -19.97 32.07
C ALA A 85 -4.91 -20.52 33.44
N VAL A 86 -6.17 -20.92 33.59
CA VAL A 86 -6.73 -21.49 34.83
C VAL A 86 -7.10 -22.96 34.64
N SER A 87 -7.31 -23.41 33.41
CA SER A 87 -7.51 -24.82 33.04
C SER A 87 -6.45 -25.28 32.04
N ILE A 88 -6.23 -26.60 31.99
CA ILE A 88 -5.34 -27.26 31.03
C ILE A 88 -5.75 -26.91 29.59
N GLU A 89 -7.05 -26.97 29.28
CA GLU A 89 -7.56 -26.57 27.95
C GLU A 89 -7.17 -25.13 27.57
N GLU A 90 -7.18 -24.20 28.53
CA GLU A 90 -6.79 -22.81 28.27
C GLU A 90 -5.28 -22.66 28.05
N GLU A 91 -4.48 -23.50 28.70
CA GLU A 91 -3.03 -23.56 28.51
C GLU A 91 -2.70 -24.11 27.12
N ASP A 92 -3.34 -25.21 26.71
CA ASP A 92 -3.20 -25.80 25.37
C ASP A 92 -3.60 -24.80 24.27
N TYR A 93 -4.72 -24.08 24.44
CA TYR A 93 -5.13 -23.04 23.49
C TYR A 93 -4.14 -21.88 23.44
N GLN A 94 -3.60 -21.45 24.59
CA GLN A 94 -2.59 -20.38 24.62
C GLN A 94 -1.30 -20.80 23.93
N GLU A 95 -0.85 -22.04 24.13
CA GLU A 95 0.33 -22.59 23.46
C GLU A 95 0.11 -22.66 21.94
N LEU A 96 -1.06 -23.15 21.48
CA LEU A 96 -1.37 -23.23 20.06
C LEU A 96 -1.45 -21.84 19.41
N ILE A 97 -2.04 -20.85 20.10
CA ILE A 97 -2.05 -19.45 19.65
C ILE A 97 -0.64 -18.89 19.56
N GLN A 98 0.22 -19.19 20.53
CA GLN A 98 1.61 -18.74 20.51
C GLN A 98 2.37 -19.35 19.32
N ARG A 99 2.23 -20.66 19.06
CA ARG A 99 2.85 -21.32 17.90
C ARG A 99 2.38 -20.72 16.58
N LEU A 100 1.08 -20.48 16.41
CA LEU A 100 0.54 -19.83 15.22
C LEU A 100 1.10 -18.41 15.04
N ARG A 101 1.30 -17.67 16.13
CA ARG A 101 1.88 -16.31 16.10
C ARG A 101 3.35 -16.35 15.70
N GLU A 102 4.11 -17.28 16.24
CA GLU A 102 5.51 -17.50 15.87
C GLU A 102 5.63 -17.88 14.40
N GLU A 103 4.77 -18.77 13.90
CA GLU A 103 4.72 -19.14 12.47
C GLU A 103 4.36 -17.96 11.58
N GLN A 104 3.34 -17.17 11.93
CA GLN A 104 2.98 -15.96 11.18
C GLN A 104 4.13 -14.94 11.15
N THR A 105 4.80 -14.74 12.28
CA THR A 105 5.95 -13.83 12.38
C THR A 105 7.10 -14.34 11.51
N ARG A 106 7.36 -15.65 11.54
CA ARG A 106 8.38 -16.28 10.70
C ARG A 106 8.06 -16.14 9.21
N LEU A 107 6.83 -16.39 8.79
CA LEU A 107 6.39 -16.23 7.40
C LEU A 107 6.50 -14.78 6.94
N LYS A 108 6.12 -13.82 7.80
CA LYS A 108 6.27 -12.39 7.49
C LYS A 108 7.74 -12.01 7.33
N ASN A 109 8.61 -12.48 8.22
CA ASN A 109 10.05 -12.22 8.15
C ASN A 109 10.67 -12.86 6.90
N ASP A 110 10.33 -14.11 6.57
CA ASP A 110 10.81 -14.79 5.35
C ASP A 110 10.37 -14.05 4.07
N MET A 111 9.10 -13.62 4.02
CA MET A 111 8.60 -12.80 2.91
C MET A 111 9.33 -11.46 2.80
N THR A 112 9.64 -10.82 3.93
CA THR A 112 10.34 -9.53 3.95
C THR A 112 11.79 -9.70 3.48
N LEU A 113 12.50 -10.73 3.97
CA LEU A 113 13.86 -11.06 3.53
C LEU A 113 13.91 -11.35 2.02
N ARG A 114 13.02 -12.23 1.53
CA ARG A 114 12.93 -12.50 0.08
C ARG A 114 12.67 -11.23 -0.70
N TYR A 115 11.75 -10.39 -0.23
CA TYR A 115 11.42 -9.14 -0.93
C TYR A 115 12.63 -8.21 -1.05
N THR A 116 13.40 -8.03 0.03
CA THR A 116 14.64 -7.27 0.03
C THR A 116 15.68 -7.89 -0.93
N ASP A 117 15.89 -9.20 -0.87
CA ASP A 117 16.82 -9.89 -1.78
C ASP A 117 16.44 -9.70 -3.25
N TRP A 118 15.14 -9.81 -3.56
CA TRP A 118 14.61 -9.56 -4.91
C TRP A 118 14.84 -8.10 -5.35
N MET A 119 14.64 -7.12 -4.46
CA MET A 119 14.90 -5.72 -4.74
C MET A 119 16.38 -5.44 -5.02
N ASP A 120 17.27 -6.00 -4.20
CA ASP A 120 18.72 -5.84 -4.35
C ASP A 120 19.21 -6.48 -5.65
N TYR A 121 18.73 -7.69 -5.95
CA TYR A 121 19.05 -8.39 -7.19
C TYR A 121 18.63 -7.59 -8.43
N TYR A 122 17.37 -7.13 -8.48
CA TYR A 122 16.88 -6.35 -9.62
C TYR A 122 17.55 -4.98 -9.74
N SER A 123 17.92 -4.36 -8.62
CA SER A 123 18.69 -3.10 -8.62
C SER A 123 20.08 -3.27 -9.20
N ALA A 124 20.79 -4.35 -8.81
CA ALA A 124 22.09 -4.69 -9.36
C ALA A 124 22.00 -5.03 -10.86
N TRP A 125 20.99 -5.83 -11.26
CA TRP A 125 20.74 -6.17 -12.66
C TRP A 125 20.49 -4.93 -13.51
N ALA A 126 19.64 -4.00 -13.07
CA ALA A 126 19.36 -2.78 -13.80
C ALA A 126 20.60 -1.88 -13.93
N HIS A 127 21.47 -1.84 -12.91
CA HIS A 127 22.75 -1.14 -13.01
C HIS A 127 23.68 -1.79 -14.05
N GLN A 128 23.79 -3.13 -14.04
CA GLN A 128 24.61 -3.88 -14.99
C GLN A 128 24.11 -3.73 -16.44
N ILE A 129 22.81 -3.54 -16.66
CA ILE A 129 22.23 -3.28 -17.99
C ILE A 129 22.51 -1.85 -18.49
N LYS A 130 22.64 -0.85 -17.60
CA LYS A 130 22.97 0.53 -18.02
C LYS A 130 24.34 0.65 -18.68
N THR A 131 25.33 -0.12 -18.20
CA THR A 131 26.70 -0.09 -18.72
C THR A 131 26.81 -0.44 -20.20
N PRO A 132 26.30 -1.60 -20.69
CA PRO A 132 26.36 -1.92 -22.11
C PRO A 132 25.51 -0.97 -22.96
N ILE A 133 24.40 -0.45 -22.42
CA ILE A 133 23.61 0.58 -23.12
C ILE A 133 24.44 1.85 -23.34
N ALA A 134 25.13 2.34 -22.31
CA ALA A 134 26.02 3.50 -22.44
C ALA A 134 27.15 3.23 -23.45
N SER A 135 27.73 2.02 -23.43
CA SER A 135 28.74 1.62 -24.42
C SER A 135 28.19 1.65 -25.86
N MET A 136 27.01 1.06 -26.09
CA MET A 136 26.38 1.05 -27.41
C MET A 136 26.09 2.47 -27.90
N ARG A 137 25.64 3.35 -26.99
CA ARG A 137 25.37 4.75 -27.30
C ARG A 137 26.62 5.50 -27.72
N LEU A 138 27.75 5.28 -27.05
CA LEU A 138 29.04 5.87 -27.43
C LEU A 138 29.52 5.37 -28.79
N THR A 139 29.34 4.08 -29.08
CA THR A 139 29.71 3.51 -30.39
C THR A 139 28.87 4.11 -31.52
N LEU A 140 27.56 4.25 -31.31
CA LEU A 140 26.62 4.73 -32.31
C LEU A 140 26.59 6.27 -32.43
N GLN A 141 27.17 7.00 -31.48
CA GLN A 141 27.14 8.47 -31.44
C GLN A 141 27.77 9.12 -32.68
N ASN A 142 28.78 8.48 -33.27
CA ASN A 142 29.47 8.99 -34.45
C ASN A 142 28.95 8.39 -35.76
N GLU A 143 27.93 7.52 -35.71
CA GLU A 143 27.42 6.81 -36.87
C GLU A 143 26.15 7.49 -37.41
N ASP A 144 26.32 8.37 -38.41
CA ASP A 144 25.21 9.12 -39.00
C ASP A 144 24.48 8.37 -40.14
N SER A 145 24.36 7.05 -39.98
CA SER A 145 23.60 6.20 -40.89
C SER A 145 22.11 6.21 -40.51
N PRO A 146 21.17 6.05 -41.47
CA PRO A 146 19.75 5.90 -41.16
C PRO A 146 19.48 4.74 -40.20
N LEU A 147 20.28 3.67 -40.28
CA LEU A 147 20.23 2.54 -39.36
C LEU A 147 20.72 2.93 -37.97
N GLY A 148 21.86 3.63 -37.87
CA GLY A 148 22.42 4.10 -36.60
C GLY A 148 21.45 4.99 -35.83
N ARG A 149 20.78 5.93 -36.51
CA ARG A 149 19.72 6.76 -35.92
C ARG A 149 18.55 5.93 -35.37
N LYS A 150 18.07 4.94 -36.13
CA LYS A 150 16.99 4.05 -35.68
C LYS A 150 17.40 3.22 -34.46
N VAL A 151 18.63 2.69 -34.45
CA VAL A 151 19.14 1.91 -33.30
C VAL A 151 19.32 2.80 -32.07
N LEU A 152 19.79 4.04 -32.23
CA LEU A 152 19.87 5.02 -31.13
C LEU A 152 18.50 5.33 -30.52
N GLU A 153 17.45 5.44 -31.34
CA GLU A 153 16.08 5.63 -30.86
C GLU A 153 15.56 4.41 -30.08
N ASP A 154 15.81 3.20 -30.57
CA ASP A 154 15.46 1.97 -29.85
C ASP A 154 16.27 1.82 -28.56
N LEU A 155 17.55 2.20 -28.56
CA LEU A 155 18.41 2.21 -27.38
C LEU A 155 17.92 3.21 -26.32
N ALA A 156 17.55 4.42 -26.72
CA ALA A 156 16.95 5.41 -25.83
C ALA A 156 15.64 4.92 -25.21
N ARG A 157 14.85 4.14 -25.96
CA ARG A 157 13.64 3.50 -25.43
C ARG A 157 13.97 2.44 -24.37
N ILE A 158 15.02 1.64 -24.59
CA ILE A 158 15.51 0.68 -23.59
C ILE A 158 16.01 1.40 -22.35
N GLU A 159 16.78 2.48 -22.48
CA GLU A 159 17.21 3.32 -21.35
C GLU A 159 16.01 3.76 -20.51
N GLN A 160 14.96 4.27 -21.17
CA GLN A 160 13.74 4.70 -20.48
C GLN A 160 13.05 3.55 -19.73
N TYR A 161 13.01 2.34 -20.29
CA TYR A 161 12.44 1.18 -19.60
C TYR A 161 13.26 0.77 -18.37
N VAL A 162 14.59 0.81 -18.47
CA VAL A 162 15.48 0.54 -17.33
C VAL A 162 15.32 1.61 -16.25
N GLU A 163 15.18 2.89 -16.63
CA GLU A 163 14.86 3.98 -15.71
C GLU A 163 13.50 3.77 -15.02
N MET A 164 12.48 3.32 -15.75
CA MET A 164 11.16 3.00 -15.17
C MET A 164 11.23 1.87 -14.14
N VAL A 165 11.99 0.80 -14.41
CA VAL A 165 12.18 -0.30 -13.46
C VAL A 165 12.91 0.18 -12.21
N MET A 166 13.98 0.97 -12.38
CA MET A 166 14.71 1.55 -11.25
C MET A 166 13.85 2.47 -10.40
N ALA A 167 13.01 3.30 -11.02
CA ALA A 167 12.06 4.15 -10.32
C ALA A 167 11.03 3.31 -9.56
N PHE A 168 10.51 2.24 -10.16
CA PHE A 168 9.58 1.32 -9.51
C PHE A 168 10.18 0.64 -8.28
N LEU A 169 11.39 0.08 -8.41
CA LEU A 169 12.09 -0.60 -7.30
C LEU A 169 12.36 0.35 -6.14
N ARG A 170 12.78 1.59 -6.44
CA ARG A 170 13.04 2.61 -5.41
C ARG A 170 11.75 3.04 -4.71
N LEU A 171 10.65 3.28 -5.43
CA LEU A 171 9.39 3.70 -4.80
C LEU A 171 8.81 2.72 -3.80
N ASP A 172 9.17 1.44 -3.94
CA ASP A 172 8.71 0.37 -3.06
C ASP A 172 9.67 0.14 -1.87
N SER A 173 10.89 0.69 -1.88
CA SER A 173 11.82 0.53 -0.76
C SER A 173 11.54 1.54 0.35
N ASP A 174 11.39 1.06 1.59
CA ASP A 174 11.22 1.87 2.81
C ASP A 174 12.38 2.87 3.06
N SER A 175 13.51 2.70 2.37
CA SER A 175 14.74 3.48 2.48
C SER A 175 14.90 4.59 1.43
N THR A 176 13.81 5.02 0.76
CA THR A 176 13.92 6.14 -0.19
C THR A 176 14.09 7.46 0.58
N ASP A 177 15.34 7.88 0.75
CA ASP A 177 15.67 9.20 1.28
C ASP A 177 15.28 10.28 0.26
N TYR A 178 14.08 10.85 0.41
CA TYR A 178 13.66 12.03 -0.34
C TYR A 178 14.46 13.24 0.11
N LEU A 179 15.03 13.97 -0.85
CA LEU A 179 15.70 15.23 -0.60
C LEU A 179 14.77 16.40 -0.94
N ILE A 180 13.81 16.65 -0.04
CA ILE A 180 12.83 17.73 -0.21
C ILE A 180 13.49 19.09 0.05
N ARG A 181 13.58 19.93 -0.97
CA ARG A 181 14.10 21.31 -0.89
C ARG A 181 13.32 22.24 -1.80
N GLU A 182 13.51 23.54 -1.67
CA GLU A 182 13.02 24.49 -2.67
C GLU A 182 13.90 24.47 -3.91
N TYR A 183 13.28 24.29 -5.08
CA TYR A 183 13.92 24.30 -6.38
C TYR A 183 13.21 25.27 -7.33
N GLU A 184 13.97 25.93 -8.21
CA GLU A 184 13.40 26.64 -9.36
C GLU A 184 12.88 25.59 -10.36
N ILE A 185 11.58 25.64 -10.67
CA ILE A 185 10.96 24.64 -11.54
C ILE A 185 11.56 24.64 -12.96
N ASP A 186 12.04 25.81 -13.41
CA ASP A 186 12.66 25.99 -14.71
C ASP A 186 13.93 25.15 -14.89
N ASP A 187 14.71 24.93 -13.83
CA ASP A 187 15.93 24.12 -13.90
C ASP A 187 15.59 22.66 -14.21
N ILE A 188 14.55 22.14 -13.55
CA ILE A 188 14.06 20.76 -13.71
C ILE A 188 13.43 20.58 -15.10
N VAL A 189 12.56 21.51 -15.51
CA VAL A 189 11.89 21.46 -16.82
C VAL A 189 12.92 21.55 -17.95
N ARG A 190 13.91 22.45 -17.85
CA ARG A 190 14.94 22.61 -18.87
C ARG A 190 15.81 21.37 -19.01
N GLN A 191 16.11 20.68 -17.91
CA GLN A 191 16.84 19.42 -17.95
C GLN A 191 16.05 18.35 -18.73
N ALA A 192 14.76 18.19 -18.45
CA ALA A 192 13.89 17.25 -19.17
C ALA A 192 13.77 17.61 -20.67
N VAL A 193 13.54 18.88 -20.99
CA VAL A 193 13.46 19.36 -22.38
C VAL A 193 14.76 19.09 -23.15
N ARG A 194 15.92 19.33 -22.53
CA ARG A 194 17.23 19.05 -23.15
C ARG A 194 17.39 17.57 -23.49
N LYS A 195 16.98 16.65 -22.60
CA LYS A 195 17.02 15.20 -22.84
C LYS A 195 16.23 14.78 -24.09
N PHE A 196 15.06 15.40 -24.31
CA PHE A 196 14.19 15.05 -25.44
C PHE A 196 14.37 15.93 -26.70
N SER A 197 15.26 16.92 -26.67
CA SER A 197 15.48 17.88 -27.77
C SER A 197 15.63 17.22 -29.16
N GLY A 198 16.42 16.14 -29.26
CA GLY A 198 16.58 15.40 -30.51
C GLY A 198 15.28 14.79 -31.05
N GLN A 199 14.40 14.32 -30.17
CA GLN A 199 13.11 13.75 -30.57
C GLN A 199 12.12 14.84 -31.03
N PHE A 200 12.14 16.02 -30.40
CA PHE A 200 11.38 17.19 -30.86
C PHE A 200 11.80 17.58 -32.29
N ILE A 201 13.10 17.60 -32.57
CA ILE A 201 13.65 17.92 -33.90
C ILE A 201 13.28 16.84 -34.92
N ASN A 202 13.55 15.57 -34.62
CA ASN A 202 13.29 14.45 -35.53
C ASN A 202 11.82 14.36 -35.94
N LYS A 203 10.90 14.63 -35.00
CA LYS A 203 9.44 14.59 -35.23
C LYS A 203 8.86 15.97 -35.59
N LYS A 204 9.70 16.98 -35.83
CA LYS A 204 9.32 18.36 -36.18
C LYS A 204 8.25 18.95 -35.27
N LEU A 205 8.31 18.65 -33.98
CA LEU A 205 7.37 19.12 -32.99
C LEU A 205 7.74 20.53 -32.53
N ARG A 206 6.75 21.43 -32.48
CA ARG A 206 6.94 22.77 -31.91
C ARG A 206 6.88 22.69 -30.38
N LEU A 207 7.96 23.07 -29.70
CA LEU A 207 7.97 23.28 -28.25
C LEU A 207 7.68 24.75 -27.93
N VAL A 208 6.64 25.00 -27.14
CA VAL A 208 6.33 26.32 -26.57
C VAL A 208 6.61 26.25 -25.08
N TYR A 209 7.68 26.91 -24.65
CA TYR A 209 8.08 26.97 -23.25
C TYR A 209 8.55 28.39 -22.94
N GLU A 210 7.88 29.01 -21.99
CA GLU A 210 8.25 30.30 -21.43
C GLU A 210 8.72 30.08 -19.98
N PRO A 211 9.73 30.83 -19.50
CA PRO A 211 10.20 30.72 -18.12
C PRO A 211 9.06 30.88 -17.11
N LEU A 212 8.96 29.94 -16.17
CA LEU A 212 7.86 29.83 -15.22
C LEU A 212 8.10 30.69 -13.98
N HIS A 213 9.35 30.92 -13.61
CA HIS A 213 9.80 31.77 -12.49
C HIS A 213 9.10 31.46 -11.16
N ARG A 214 9.02 30.17 -10.82
CA ARG A 214 8.42 29.68 -9.57
C ARG A 214 9.35 28.73 -8.84
N LYS A 215 9.45 28.94 -7.52
CA LYS A 215 10.03 27.99 -6.59
C LYS A 215 8.99 27.01 -6.09
N ILE A 216 9.37 25.75 -6.00
CA ILE A 216 8.53 24.67 -5.48
C ILE A 216 9.31 23.81 -4.50
N THR A 217 8.64 23.34 -3.45
CA THR A 217 9.21 22.41 -2.47
C THR A 217 9.01 20.98 -2.98
N THR A 218 10.08 20.31 -3.38
CA THR A 218 10.01 18.98 -4.00
C THR A 218 11.36 18.25 -3.90
N ASP A 219 11.41 17.01 -4.36
CA ASP A 219 12.66 16.33 -4.73
C ASP A 219 12.90 16.50 -6.24
N GLU A 220 14.07 17.05 -6.59
CA GLU A 220 14.49 17.32 -7.97
C GLU A 220 14.50 16.07 -8.84
N LYS A 221 15.05 14.95 -8.35
CA LYS A 221 15.24 13.73 -9.15
C LYS A 221 13.91 13.06 -9.46
N TRP A 222 13.04 12.99 -8.47
CA TRP A 222 11.73 12.39 -8.62
C TRP A 222 10.81 13.24 -9.49
N LEU A 223 10.81 14.57 -9.32
CA LEU A 223 10.02 15.44 -10.18
C LEU A 223 10.53 15.46 -11.62
N LEU A 224 11.86 15.45 -11.82
CA LEU A 224 12.47 15.30 -13.14
C LEU A 224 11.94 14.06 -13.85
N PHE A 225 11.94 12.91 -13.17
CA PHE A 225 11.40 11.66 -13.74
C PHE A 225 9.93 11.81 -14.17
N VAL A 226 9.09 12.45 -13.34
CA VAL A 226 7.67 12.68 -13.67
C VAL A 226 7.54 13.54 -14.94
N ILE A 227 8.27 14.66 -15.02
CA ILE A 227 8.24 15.56 -16.17
C ILE A 227 8.75 14.82 -17.43
N GLU A 228 9.82 14.05 -17.32
CA GLU A 228 10.36 13.26 -18.43
C GLU A 228 9.35 12.23 -18.96
N GLN A 229 8.60 11.56 -18.07
CA GLN A 229 7.56 10.62 -18.50
C GLN A 229 6.37 11.31 -19.17
N ILE A 230 5.97 12.48 -18.67
CA ILE A 230 4.91 13.27 -19.30
C ILE A 230 5.35 13.74 -20.69
N LEU A 231 6.57 14.28 -20.82
CA LEU A 231 7.12 14.72 -22.11
C LEU A 231 7.29 13.56 -23.09
N SER A 232 7.77 12.40 -22.63
CA SER A 232 7.88 11.20 -23.47
C SER A 232 6.52 10.79 -24.05
N ASN A 233 5.46 10.81 -23.23
CA ASN A 233 4.10 10.54 -23.69
C ASN A 233 3.61 11.61 -24.68
N ALA A 234 3.82 12.88 -24.38
CA ALA A 234 3.46 13.99 -25.27
C ALA A 234 4.12 13.82 -26.66
N ILE A 235 5.43 13.58 -26.70
CA ILE A 235 6.17 13.38 -27.95
C ILE A 235 5.71 12.11 -28.68
N LYS A 236 5.46 11.02 -27.95
CA LYS A 236 5.01 9.75 -28.53
C LYS A 236 3.67 9.91 -29.25
N TYR A 237 2.68 10.53 -28.60
CA TYR A 237 1.30 10.58 -29.07
C TYR A 237 0.95 11.83 -29.89
N THR A 238 1.87 12.81 -29.99
CA THR A 238 1.71 13.96 -30.90
C THR A 238 2.16 13.60 -32.31
N PRO A 239 1.34 13.78 -33.36
CA PRO A 239 1.76 13.54 -34.74
C PRO A 239 2.87 14.51 -35.18
N GLU A 240 3.57 14.18 -36.27
CA GLU A 240 4.62 15.06 -36.84
C GLU A 240 4.05 16.45 -37.15
N GLY A 241 4.79 17.51 -36.81
CA GLY A 241 4.34 18.90 -36.99
C GLY A 241 3.38 19.43 -35.92
N GLY A 242 3.02 18.62 -34.93
CA GLY A 242 2.21 19.07 -33.79
C GLY A 242 2.99 19.94 -32.78
N MET A 243 2.36 20.25 -31.66
CA MET A 243 2.89 21.18 -30.66
C MET A 243 2.81 20.59 -29.24
N VAL A 244 3.83 20.87 -28.44
CA VAL A 244 3.83 20.64 -26.98
C VAL A 244 4.10 21.98 -26.31
N SER A 245 3.29 22.33 -25.32
CA SER A 245 3.38 23.56 -24.55
C SER A 245 3.55 23.26 -23.06
N ILE A 246 4.42 24.03 -22.40
CA ILE A 246 4.69 23.92 -20.98
C ILE A 246 4.44 25.29 -20.35
N GLY A 247 3.56 25.35 -19.36
CA GLY A 247 3.17 26.59 -18.69
C GLY A 247 2.77 26.39 -17.24
N MET A 248 2.70 27.49 -16.48
CA MET A 248 2.27 27.50 -15.08
C MET A 248 0.90 28.17 -14.98
N GLU A 249 -0.07 27.48 -14.39
CA GLU A 249 -1.40 27.98 -14.07
C GLU A 249 -1.49 28.30 -12.57
N GLU A 250 -2.35 29.26 -12.17
CA GLU A 250 -2.62 29.53 -10.75
C GLU A 250 -3.38 28.36 -10.09
N PRO A 251 -3.14 28.06 -8.79
CA PRO A 251 -2.26 28.78 -7.85
C PRO A 251 -0.77 28.36 -7.92
N CYS A 252 -0.47 27.12 -8.35
CA CYS A 252 0.89 26.63 -8.60
C CYS A 252 0.81 25.28 -9.35
N THR A 253 0.27 25.30 -10.56
CA THR A 253 0.01 24.10 -11.35
C THR A 253 0.83 24.10 -12.63
N LEU A 254 1.82 23.23 -12.73
CA LEU A 254 2.55 23.00 -13.98
C LEU A 254 1.65 22.24 -14.95
N SER A 255 1.40 22.83 -16.11
CA SER A 255 0.62 22.25 -17.20
C SER A 255 1.55 21.89 -18.36
N ILE A 256 1.46 20.63 -18.81
CA ILE A 256 2.14 20.15 -20.02
C ILE A 256 1.04 19.70 -20.97
N ARG A 257 0.89 20.41 -22.09
CA ARG A 257 -0.18 20.20 -23.06
C ARG A 257 0.38 19.85 -24.43
N ASP A 258 -0.11 18.78 -25.00
CA ASP A 258 0.18 18.34 -26.37
C ASP A 258 -1.03 18.51 -27.29
N THR A 259 -0.79 18.55 -28.60
CA THR A 259 -1.81 18.52 -29.66
C THR A 259 -1.89 17.14 -30.31
N GLY A 260 -1.75 16.07 -29.51
CA GLY A 260 -1.77 14.70 -30.00
C GLY A 260 -3.17 14.14 -30.23
N ILE A 261 -3.25 12.82 -30.36
CA ILE A 261 -4.48 12.06 -30.62
C ILE A 261 -5.53 12.16 -29.50
N GLY A 262 -5.17 12.70 -28.34
CA GLY A 262 -6.02 12.75 -27.16
C GLY A 262 -6.31 11.37 -26.55
N ILE A 263 -7.17 11.37 -25.53
CA ILE A 263 -7.55 10.19 -24.74
C ILE A 263 -9.07 10.12 -24.72
N ALA A 264 -9.62 8.93 -24.97
CA ALA A 264 -11.06 8.72 -24.90
C ALA A 264 -11.60 9.01 -23.48
N PRO A 265 -12.79 9.62 -23.34
CA PRO A 265 -13.36 9.93 -22.03
C PRO A 265 -13.50 8.72 -21.10
N GLU A 266 -13.74 7.53 -21.67
CA GLU A 266 -13.84 6.26 -20.95
C GLU A 266 -12.50 5.78 -20.37
N ASP A 267 -11.40 6.11 -21.04
CA ASP A 267 -10.04 5.72 -20.65
C ASP A 267 -9.44 6.72 -19.66
N LEU A 268 -9.82 8.00 -19.75
CA LEU A 268 -9.29 9.11 -18.95
C LEU A 268 -9.24 8.85 -17.42
N PRO A 269 -10.29 8.31 -16.76
CA PRO A 269 -10.22 8.05 -15.32
C PRO A 269 -9.21 6.95 -14.95
N ARG A 270 -8.82 6.10 -15.89
CA ARG A 270 -8.03 4.89 -15.68
C ARG A 270 -6.57 4.99 -16.10
N ILE A 271 -6.16 6.06 -16.79
CA ILE A 271 -4.80 6.18 -17.35
C ILE A 271 -3.66 6.13 -16.32
N PHE A 272 -3.97 6.33 -15.05
CA PHE A 272 -3.01 6.25 -13.95
C PHE A 272 -3.12 4.93 -13.16
N GLU A 273 -3.97 3.99 -13.56
CA GLU A 273 -4.06 2.66 -12.98
C GLU A 273 -2.86 1.80 -13.38
N LYS A 274 -2.42 0.92 -12.49
CA LYS A 274 -1.26 0.04 -12.73
C LYS A 274 -1.53 -0.88 -13.92
N GLY A 275 -0.68 -0.78 -14.94
CA GLY A 275 -0.73 -1.67 -16.11
C GLY A 275 -1.88 -1.36 -17.08
N TYR A 276 -2.57 -0.22 -16.90
CA TYR A 276 -3.63 0.16 -17.80
C TYR A 276 -3.07 0.73 -19.09
N THR A 277 -3.52 0.15 -20.21
CA THR A 277 -3.27 0.65 -21.55
C THR A 277 -4.65 0.87 -22.19
N GLY A 278 -4.98 2.14 -22.44
CA GLY A 278 -6.20 2.52 -23.13
C GLY A 278 -6.29 1.92 -24.53
N TYR A 279 -7.40 2.15 -25.23
CA TYR A 279 -7.66 1.56 -26.56
C TYR A 279 -6.50 1.77 -27.54
N ASN A 280 -5.96 2.98 -27.60
CA ASN A 280 -4.82 3.36 -28.46
C ASN A 280 -3.52 2.63 -28.08
N GLY A 281 -3.30 2.36 -26.79
CA GLY A 281 -2.13 1.60 -26.31
C GLY A 281 -2.20 0.11 -26.64
N ARG A 282 -3.41 -0.46 -26.77
CA ARG A 282 -3.64 -1.87 -27.15
C ARG A 282 -3.39 -2.12 -28.62
N MET A 283 -3.72 -1.15 -29.48
CA MET A 283 -3.41 -1.20 -30.91
C MET A 283 -1.91 -1.15 -31.18
N ASP A 284 -1.17 -0.34 -30.41
CA ASP A 284 0.26 -0.12 -30.61
C ASP A 284 1.16 -1.20 -29.93
N LYS A 285 0.60 -2.14 -29.14
CA LYS A 285 1.26 -3.27 -28.42
C LYS A 285 2.55 -2.96 -27.62
N LYS A 286 2.99 -1.70 -27.56
CA LYS A 286 4.27 -1.25 -26.98
C LYS A 286 4.09 -0.46 -25.67
N ALA A 287 2.85 -0.24 -25.24
CA ALA A 287 2.57 0.47 -23.99
C ALA A 287 2.52 -0.52 -22.82
N SER A 288 3.26 -0.27 -21.74
CA SER A 288 3.24 -1.09 -20.52
C SER A 288 2.19 -0.64 -19.50
N GLY A 289 1.67 0.58 -19.62
CA GLY A 289 0.75 1.17 -18.64
C GLY A 289 1.38 1.49 -17.28
N ILE A 290 2.72 1.52 -17.20
CA ILE A 290 3.46 1.71 -15.94
C ILE A 290 3.85 3.18 -15.73
N GLY A 291 4.12 3.94 -16.80
CA GLY A 291 4.70 5.30 -16.69
C GLY A 291 3.83 6.29 -15.92
N LEU A 292 2.56 6.47 -16.31
CA LEU A 292 1.65 7.39 -15.62
C LEU A 292 1.28 6.89 -14.21
N TYR A 293 1.17 5.58 -14.01
CA TYR A 293 1.01 5.00 -12.67
C TYR A 293 2.16 5.38 -11.73
N LEU A 294 3.41 5.26 -12.20
CA LEU A 294 4.59 5.71 -11.46
C LEU A 294 4.52 7.21 -11.16
N CYS A 295 4.12 8.04 -12.14
CA CYS A 295 3.96 9.48 -11.94
C CYS A 295 2.99 9.78 -10.80
N ARG A 296 1.82 9.14 -10.78
CA ARG A 296 0.84 9.30 -9.69
C ARG A 296 1.36 8.86 -8.33
N ARG A 297 2.12 7.76 -8.27
CA ARG A 297 2.76 7.32 -7.02
C ARG A 297 3.79 8.32 -6.52
N ILE A 298 4.66 8.79 -7.40
CA ILE A 298 5.71 9.76 -7.08
C ILE A 298 5.09 11.07 -6.59
N CYS A 299 4.15 11.64 -7.34
CA CYS A 299 3.46 12.86 -6.93
C CYS A 299 2.80 12.70 -5.56
N ARG A 300 2.10 11.58 -5.31
CA ARG A 300 1.49 11.30 -4.01
C ARG A 300 2.52 11.22 -2.88
N ASN A 301 3.66 10.58 -3.10
CA ASN A 301 4.73 10.48 -2.10
C ASN A 301 5.39 11.85 -1.82
N LEU A 302 5.47 12.72 -2.82
CA LEU A 302 5.97 14.09 -2.70
C LEU A 302 4.92 15.08 -2.15
N GLY A 303 3.67 14.65 -1.97
CA GLY A 303 2.56 15.52 -1.54
C GLY A 303 1.94 16.37 -2.65
N HIS A 304 2.29 16.12 -3.91
CA HIS A 304 1.76 16.82 -5.09
C HIS A 304 0.56 16.07 -5.70
N GLU A 305 -0.25 16.79 -6.46
CA GLU A 305 -1.38 16.22 -7.18
C GLU A 305 -1.10 16.15 -8.69
N ILE A 306 -1.49 15.05 -9.33
CA ILE A 306 -1.43 14.88 -10.78
C ILE A 306 -2.81 14.58 -11.35
N SER A 307 -3.21 15.35 -12.36
CA SER A 307 -4.48 15.19 -13.07
C SER A 307 -4.28 15.29 -14.58
N ALA A 308 -5.29 14.88 -15.34
CA ALA A 308 -5.28 14.91 -16.79
C ALA A 308 -6.60 15.46 -17.32
N ALA A 309 -6.52 16.30 -18.34
CA ALA A 309 -7.64 16.74 -19.15
C ALA A 309 -7.30 16.44 -20.61
N SER A 310 -8.18 15.78 -21.35
CA SER A 310 -7.92 15.39 -22.72
C SER A 310 -9.20 15.40 -23.52
N VAL A 311 -9.08 15.76 -24.80
CA VAL A 311 -10.16 15.67 -25.78
C VAL A 311 -9.62 14.91 -26.98
N LEU A 312 -10.39 13.92 -27.45
CA LEU A 312 -10.01 13.09 -28.60
C LEU A 312 -9.69 13.99 -29.81
N ASP A 313 -8.59 13.68 -30.48
CA ASP A 313 -8.06 14.40 -31.65
C ASP A 313 -7.72 15.89 -31.45
N GLN A 314 -7.77 16.40 -30.22
CA GLN A 314 -7.32 17.76 -29.88
C GLN A 314 -6.06 17.77 -29.01
N GLY A 315 -5.82 16.68 -28.27
CA GLY A 315 -4.63 16.47 -27.47
C GLY A 315 -4.89 16.32 -25.98
N THR A 316 -3.82 16.24 -25.20
CA THR A 316 -3.86 15.98 -23.76
C THR A 316 -3.13 17.06 -22.98
N CYS A 317 -3.65 17.39 -21.81
CA CYS A 317 -3.02 18.26 -20.83
C CYS A 317 -2.86 17.51 -19.52
N ILE A 318 -1.61 17.27 -19.11
CA ILE A 318 -1.28 16.76 -17.79
C ILE A 318 -0.97 17.94 -16.88
N LYS A 319 -1.56 17.94 -15.69
CA LYS A 319 -1.42 18.99 -14.69
C LYS A 319 -0.78 18.44 -13.42
N LEU A 320 0.24 19.13 -12.93
CA LEU A 320 0.93 18.86 -11.67
C LEU A 320 0.69 20.04 -10.73
N THR A 321 -0.17 19.85 -9.73
CA THR A 321 -0.45 20.89 -8.73
C THR A 321 0.47 20.68 -7.54
N PHE A 322 1.33 21.66 -7.28
CA PHE A 322 2.23 21.65 -6.14
C PHE A 322 1.49 22.20 -4.92
N ARG A 323 1.48 21.44 -3.83
CA ARG A 323 0.96 21.97 -2.57
C ARG A 323 2.00 22.90 -1.98
N SER A 324 1.63 24.16 -1.78
CA SER A 324 2.39 25.04 -0.89
C SER A 324 2.20 24.53 0.53
N SER A 325 3.15 23.78 1.08
CA SER A 325 3.21 23.67 2.54
C SER A 325 3.57 25.07 3.08
N PRO A 326 2.80 25.61 4.04
CA PRO A 326 3.44 26.47 5.03
C PRO A 326 4.48 25.59 5.71
N VAL A 327 5.73 26.02 5.69
CA VAL A 327 6.76 25.44 6.53
C VAL A 327 6.35 25.76 7.98
N GLU A 328 5.83 24.78 8.70
CA GLU A 328 5.73 24.81 10.18
C GLU A 328 6.82 23.92 10.78
#